data_AF-A0A7C5ZS05-F1
#
_entry.id   AF-A0A7C5ZS05-F1
#
_cell.length_a   1.000
_cell.length_b   1.000
_cell.length_c   1.000
_cell.angle_alpha   90.00
_cell.angle_beta   90.00
_cell.angle_gamma   90.00
#
_symmetry.space_group_name_H-M   'P 1'
#
loop_
_entity.id
_entity.type
_entity.pdbx_description
1 polymer ?
#
loop_
_entity_poly.entity_id
_entity_poly.type
_entity_poly.pdbx_seq_one_letter_code
_entity_poly.pdbx_strand_id
1 'polypeptide(L)' 'MEKLLKHAKIVEEKYGKPELIVLSVARPTEEAAKTLKDLAERHGIRLVLGKEIEEALVI' A
#
# COMPACT_ATOMS: atom_id res chain seq x y z
N MET A 1 -5.80 -7.82 -0.78
CA MET A 1 -4.65 -7.63 0.14
C MET A 1 -3.74 -8.84 0.23
N GLU A 2 -4.29 -10.05 0.26
CA GLU A 2 -3.52 -11.30 0.23
C GLU A 2 -2.44 -11.35 -0.84
N LYS A 3 -2.73 -10.87 -2.06
CA LYS A 3 -1.74 -10.87 -3.16
C LYS A 3 -0.48 -10.05 -2.82
N LEU A 4 -0.65 -8.91 -2.15
CA LEU A 4 0.46 -8.06 -1.73
C LEU A 4 1.30 -8.74 -0.64
N LEU A 5 0.65 -9.29 0.38
CA LEU A 5 1.33 -10.00 1.46
C LEU A 5 2.06 -11.26 0.94
N LYS A 6 1.44 -11.98 -0.01
CA LYS A 6 2.08 -13.12 -0.67
C LYS A 6 3.33 -12.70 -1.44
N HIS A 7 3.28 -11.59 -2.17
CA HIS A 7 4.46 -11.06 -2.85
C HIS A 7 5.53 -10.58 -1.87
N ALA A 8 5.16 -9.87 -0.81
CA ALA A 8 6.10 -9.43 0.22
C ALA A 8 6.82 -10.63 0.87
N LYS A 9 6.08 -11.71 1.15
CA LYS A 9 6.65 -12.96 1.68
C LYS A 9 7.63 -13.62 0.70
N ILE A 10 7.30 -13.70 -0.59
CA ILE A 10 8.20 -14.26 -1.61
C ILE A 10 9.49 -13.43 -1.71
N VAL A 11 9.40 -12.11 -1.60
CA VAL A 11 10.56 -11.22 -1.58
C VAL A 11 11.39 -11.46 -0.32
N GLU A 12 10.74 -11.56 0.84
CA GLU A 12 11.40 -11.84 2.12
C GLU A 12 12.17 -13.17 2.11
N GLU A 13 11.57 -14.23 1.57
CA GLU A 13 12.19 -15.55 1.46
C GLU A 13 13.41 -15.56 0.52
N LYS A 14 13.38 -14.74 -0.55
CA LYS A 14 14.45 -14.73 -1.57
C LYS A 14 15.57 -13.73 -1.29
N TYR A 15 15.24 -12.59 -0.71
CA TYR A 15 16.13 -11.43 -0.62
C TYR A 15 16.29 -10.92 0.82
N GLY A 16 15.59 -11.50 1.78
CA GLY A 16 15.55 -11.00 3.16
C GLY A 16 14.47 -9.93 3.38
N LYS A 17 14.31 -9.50 4.63
CA LYS A 17 13.22 -8.62 5.05
C LYS A 17 13.21 -7.32 4.23
N PRO A 18 12.12 -7.00 3.51
CA PRO A 18 12.03 -5.78 2.74
C PRO A 18 12.08 -4.55 3.65
N GLU A 19 12.93 -3.58 3.30
CA GLU A 19 13.03 -2.31 4.05
C GLU A 19 11.78 -1.45 3.88
N LEU A 20 11.09 -1.57 2.75
CA LEU A 20 9.91 -0.78 2.43
C LEU A 20 8.91 -1.61 1.60
N ILE A 21 7.64 -1.57 2.00
CA ILE A 21 6.52 -2.13 1.25
C ILE A 21 5.55 -0.99 0.96
N VAL A 22 5.27 -0.74 -0.33
CA VAL A 22 4.35 0.32 -0.76
C VAL A 22 3.16 -0.29 -1.48
N LEU A 23 1.95 0.10 -1.07
CA LEU A 23 0.71 -0.17 -1.79
C LEU A 23 0.21 1.12 -2.42
N SER A 24 0.26 1.22 -3.74
CA SER A 24 -0.29 2.37 -4.48
C SER A 24 -1.66 2.02 -5.05
N VAL A 25 -2.67 2.85 -4.79
CA VAL A 25 -4.04 2.66 -5.24
C VAL A 25 -4.56 3.92 -5.90
N ALA A 26 -4.74 3.91 -7.22
CA ALA A 26 -5.03 5.12 -7.99
C ALA A 26 -6.38 5.78 -7.66
N ARG A 27 -7.48 5.01 -7.61
CA ARG A 27 -8.84 5.55 -7.39
C ARG A 27 -9.64 4.66 -6.45
N PRO A 28 -9.32 4.64 -5.15
CA PRO A 28 -10.15 3.93 -4.18
C PRO A 28 -11.48 4.68 -3.97
N THR A 29 -12.54 3.96 -3.65
CA THR A 29 -13.71 4.57 -2.98
C THR A 29 -13.31 5.04 -1.58
N GLU A 30 -14.05 5.98 -0.97
CA GLU A 30 -13.71 6.45 0.39
C GLU A 30 -13.70 5.31 1.43
N GLU A 31 -14.64 4.39 1.32
CA GLU A 31 -14.72 3.21 2.18
C GLU A 31 -13.53 2.26 1.97
N ALA A 32 -13.14 2.05 0.71
CA ALA A 32 -11.94 1.28 0.38
C ALA A 32 -10.68 1.97 0.89
N ALA A 33 -10.58 3.30 0.77
CA ALA A 33 -9.43 4.06 1.26
C ALA A 33 -9.25 3.93 2.78
N LYS A 34 -10.34 4.06 3.56
CA LYS A 34 -10.31 3.84 5.01
C LYS A 34 -9.90 2.42 5.36
N THR A 35 -10.51 1.42 4.72
CA THR A 35 -10.21 0.01 4.94
C THR A 35 -8.76 -0.32 4.60
N LEU A 36 -8.25 0.20 3.47
CA LEU A 36 -6.87 0.03 3.04
C LEU A 36 -5.89 0.69 4.00
N LYS A 37 -6.23 1.86 4.55
CA LYS A 37 -5.39 2.58 5.51
C LYS A 37 -5.21 1.78 6.79
N ASP A 38 -6.31 1.34 7.40
CA ASP A 38 -6.29 0.54 8.63
C ASP A 38 -5.46 -0.74 8.44
N LEU A 39 -5.63 -1.41 7.30
CA LEU A 39 -4.90 -2.63 7.02
C LEU A 39 -3.43 -2.38 6.70
N ALA A 40 -3.10 -1.31 5.98
CA ALA A 40 -1.72 -0.95 5.68
C ALA A 40 -0.95 -0.62 6.96
N GLU A 41 -1.55 0.13 7.89
CA GLU A 41 -0.97 0.42 9.20
C GLU A 41 -0.70 -0.85 10.03
N ARG A 42 -1.66 -1.77 10.10
CA ARG A 42 -1.50 -3.05 10.82
C ARG A 42 -0.36 -3.91 10.29
N HIS A 43 -0.05 -3.81 9.00
CA HIS A 43 0.98 -4.61 8.35
C HIS A 43 2.30 -3.84 8.10
N GLY A 44 2.42 -2.60 8.56
CA GLY A 44 3.61 -1.77 8.33
C GLY A 44 3.84 -1.43 6.85
N ILE A 45 2.76 -1.35 6.07
CA ILE A 45 2.78 -1.06 4.64
C ILE A 45 2.51 0.43 4.44
N ARG A 46 3.31 1.09 3.61
CA ARG A 46 3.05 2.47 3.21
C ARG A 46 1.95 2.49 2.15
N LEU A 47 0.80 3.04 2.48
CA LEU A 47 -0.28 3.28 1.52
C LEU A 47 -0.04 4.60 0.80
N VAL A 48 -0.24 4.61 -0.52
CA VAL A 48 -0.24 5.82 -1.35
C VAL A 48 -1.54 5.81 -2.15
N LEU A 49 -2.39 6.80 -1.94
CA LEU A 49 -3.65 6.93 -2.67
C LEU A 49 -3.48 7.89 -3.84
N GLY A 50 -4.00 7.52 -5.01
CA GLY A 50 -3.90 8.37 -6.19
C GLY A 50 -4.67 9.67 -6.07
N LYS A 51 -5.68 9.76 -5.21
CA LYS A 51 -6.30 11.03 -4.81
C LYS A 51 -5.27 11.98 -4.18
N GLU A 52 -4.36 11.47 -3.35
CA GLU A 52 -3.27 12.28 -2.75
C GLU A 52 -2.24 12.68 -3.81
N ILE A 53 -2.00 11.85 -4.84
CA ILE A 53 -1.11 12.16 -5.96
C ILE A 53 -1.73 13.24 -6.87
N GLU A 54 -3.02 13.11 -7.20
CA GLU A 54 -3.75 14.11 -7.99
C GLU A 54 -3.79 15.44 -7.22
N GLU A 55 -4.13 15.45 -5.93
CA GLU A 55 -4.10 16.64 -5.06
C GLU A 55 -2.71 17.28 -4.96
N ALA A 56 -1.64 16.49 -4.89
CA ALA A 56 -0.27 17.01 -4.87
C ALA A 56 0.22 17.56 -6.22
N LEU A 57 -0.42 17.17 -7.33
CA LEU A 57 -0.09 17.62 -8.68
C LEU A 57 -0.95 18.82 -9.14
N VAL A 58 -2.00 19.17 -8.40
CA VAL A 58 -2.73 20.44 -8.60
C VAL A 58 -1.90 21.58 -7.98
N ILE A 59 -0.85 21.99 -8.70
CA ILE A 59 -0.11 23.24 -8.52
C ILE A 59 -0.64 24.26 -9.52
#